data_AF-A0AA40YP93-F1
#
_entry.id   AF-A0AA40YP93-F1
#
_cell.length_a   1.000
_cell.length_b   1.000
_cell.length_c   1.000
_cell.angle_alpha   90.00
_cell.angle_beta   90.00
_cell.angle_gamma   90.00
#
_symmetry.space_group_name_H-M   'P 1'
#
loop_
_entity.id
_entity.type
_entity.pdbx_description
1 polymer ?
#
loop_
_entity_poly.entity_id
_entity_poly.type
_entity_poly.pdbx_seq_one_letter_code
_entity_poly.pdbx_strand_id
1 'polypeptide(L)'
;MIFIISSLAFLIFTISVFIKSSFIALIDAAEQNLLAKFTPAALLHLTTPFVMFSHGILFALLIFIFMFVLWGLKFKIPAAWILLTTLLGWLIVNVFSLIFNHQVAGQKTEYPAHTIFFATLLYFFLAKIVIPELKTIFYRIVGQVVIVAGWLLTFTGTILLNNYTLSGAIAGWLLALAWLQLAAQFYGKSAPRAYRMNGFSNSWF
;
A
#
# COMPACT_ATOMS: atom_id res chain seq x y z
N MET A 1 -14.64 -14.17 4.24
CA MET A 1 -14.66 -13.62 5.62
C MET A 1 -13.68 -12.46 5.79
N ILE A 2 -12.37 -12.66 5.56
CA ILE A 2 -11.36 -11.61 5.74
C ILE A 2 -11.63 -10.35 4.89
N PHE A 3 -12.05 -10.50 3.63
CA PHE A 3 -12.42 -9.36 2.76
C PHE A 3 -13.48 -8.46 3.38
N ILE A 4 -14.54 -9.09 3.91
CA ILE A 4 -15.69 -8.38 4.50
C ILE A 4 -15.22 -7.62 5.74
N ILE A 5 -14.38 -8.25 6.57
CA ILE A 5 -13.82 -7.61 7.77
C ILE A 5 -12.97 -6.40 7.40
N SER A 6 -12.04 -6.51 6.44
CA SER A 6 -11.20 -5.38 6.03
C SER A 6 -12.00 -4.25 5.39
N SER A 7 -12.99 -4.58 4.57
CA SER A 7 -13.86 -3.58 3.92
C SER A 7 -14.75 -2.86 4.94
N LEU A 8 -15.36 -3.60 5.86
CA LEU A 8 -16.16 -3.01 6.95
C LEU A 8 -15.28 -2.17 7.87
N ALA A 9 -14.08 -2.64 8.23
CA ALA A 9 -13.14 -1.86 9.04
C ALA A 9 -12.78 -0.54 8.35
N PHE A 10 -12.47 -0.57 7.05
CA PHE A 10 -12.21 0.65 6.28
C PHE A 10 -13.42 1.61 6.27
N LEU A 11 -14.63 1.10 6.02
CA LEU A 11 -15.84 1.90 5.95
C LEU A 11 -16.21 2.51 7.31
N ILE A 12 -16.22 1.71 8.37
CA ILE A 12 -16.52 2.15 9.74
C ILE A 12 -15.51 3.20 10.18
N PHE A 13 -14.22 2.93 9.95
CA PHE A 13 -13.15 3.88 10.27
C PHE A 13 -13.35 5.19 9.52
N THR A 14 -13.57 5.13 8.20
CA THR A 14 -13.79 6.33 7.37
C THR A 14 -15.01 7.12 7.80
N ILE A 15 -16.15 6.47 8.04
CA ILE A 15 -17.33 7.14 8.57
C ILE A 15 -17.00 7.84 9.89
N SER A 16 -16.25 7.18 10.78
CA SER A 16 -15.83 7.75 12.06
C SER A 16 -14.97 9.01 11.92
N VAL A 17 -14.08 9.05 10.92
CA VAL A 17 -13.29 10.26 10.58
C VAL A 17 -14.22 11.39 10.15
N PHE A 18 -15.17 11.11 9.24
CA PHE A 18 -16.00 12.14 8.63
C PHE A 18 -17.16 12.63 9.50
N ILE A 19 -17.64 11.83 10.45
CA ILE A 19 -18.55 12.31 11.52
C ILE A 19 -17.80 13.07 12.63
N LYS A 20 -16.49 13.27 12.47
CA LYS A 20 -15.61 13.97 13.43
C LYS A 20 -15.68 13.35 14.83
N SER A 21 -15.55 12.03 14.91
CA SER A 21 -15.41 11.33 16.19
C SER A 21 -14.35 12.02 17.05
N SER A 22 -14.72 12.43 18.27
CA SER A 22 -13.86 13.24 19.16
C SER A 22 -12.50 12.61 19.39
N PHE A 23 -12.45 11.27 19.44
CA PHE A 23 -11.20 10.54 19.64
C PHE A 23 -10.25 10.65 18.44
N ILE A 24 -10.76 10.45 17.22
CA ILE A 24 -9.94 10.51 15.99
C ILE A 24 -9.46 11.94 15.74
N ALA A 25 -10.36 12.91 15.88
CA ALA A 25 -10.02 14.32 15.71
C ALA A 25 -8.94 14.77 16.72
N LEU A 26 -9.00 14.28 17.96
CA LEU A 26 -7.98 14.54 18.98
C LEU A 26 -6.62 13.93 18.62
N ILE A 27 -6.61 12.71 18.07
CA ILE A 27 -5.38 12.05 17.61
C ILE A 27 -4.73 12.83 16.46
N ASP A 28 -5.49 13.16 15.42
CA ASP A 28 -4.95 13.90 14.26
C ASP A 28 -4.47 15.31 14.67
N ALA A 29 -5.18 15.97 15.59
CA ALA A 29 -4.74 17.25 16.14
C ALA A 29 -3.47 17.11 16.99
N ALA A 30 -3.35 16.06 17.81
CA ALA A 30 -2.16 15.81 18.61
C ALA A 30 -0.94 15.50 17.73
N GLU A 31 -1.12 14.69 16.69
CA GLU A 31 -0.12 14.43 15.66
C GLU A 31 0.38 15.73 15.03
N GLN A 32 -0.51 16.56 14.48
CA GLN A 32 -0.12 17.81 13.83
C GLN A 32 0.60 18.77 14.78
N ASN A 33 0.15 18.84 16.04
CA ASN A 33 0.83 19.65 17.05
C ASN A 33 2.22 19.13 17.40
N LEU A 34 2.40 17.81 17.43
CA LEU A 34 3.71 17.20 17.65
C LEU A 34 4.64 17.46 16.47
N LEU A 35 4.17 17.28 15.23
CA LEU A 35 4.96 17.54 14.03
C LEU A 35 5.38 19.02 13.93
N ALA A 36 4.45 19.94 14.21
CA ALA A 36 4.74 21.37 14.19
C ALA A 36 5.83 21.77 15.20
N LYS A 37 5.97 21.03 16.31
CA LYS A 37 6.96 21.31 17.37
C LYS A 37 8.21 20.45 17.27
N PHE A 38 8.12 19.27 16.68
CA PHE A 38 9.13 18.22 16.75
C PHE A 38 9.05 17.29 15.53
N THR A 39 9.68 17.72 14.43
CA THR A 39 10.01 16.84 13.30
C THR A 39 11.53 16.72 13.18
N PRO A 40 12.13 15.60 13.65
CA PRO A 40 13.57 15.40 13.53
C PRO A 40 13.97 15.30 12.05
N ALA A 41 14.78 16.25 11.56
CA ALA A 41 15.25 16.26 10.17
C ALA A 41 15.92 14.93 9.76
N ALA A 42 16.70 14.32 10.66
CA ALA A 42 17.32 13.02 10.45
C ALA A 42 16.31 11.91 10.15
N LEU A 43 15.18 11.89 10.86
CA LEU A 43 14.12 10.89 10.65
C LEU A 43 13.38 11.13 9.34
N LEU A 44 13.13 12.40 8.99
CA LEU A 44 12.56 12.76 7.69
C LEU A 44 13.46 12.31 6.53
N HIS A 45 14.76 12.60 6.59
CA HIS A 45 15.72 12.15 5.56
C HIS A 45 15.82 10.62 5.46
N LEU A 46 15.80 9.92 6.60
CA LEU A 46 15.82 8.45 6.62
C LEU A 46 14.59 7.84 5.93
N THR A 47 13.42 8.44 6.12
CA THR A 47 12.13 7.92 5.63
C THR A 47 11.80 8.38 4.20
N THR A 48 12.36 9.50 3.76
CA THR A 48 12.15 10.09 2.42
C THR A 48 12.24 9.08 1.27
N PRO A 49 13.30 8.26 1.12
CA PRO A 49 13.38 7.32 0.00
C PRO A 49 12.23 6.30 0.01
N PHE A 50 11.82 5.83 1.18
CA PHE A 50 10.72 4.87 1.33
C PHE A 50 9.36 5.46 0.94
N VAL A 51 9.17 6.77 1.14
CA VAL A 51 7.97 7.51 0.70
C VAL A 51 8.04 7.80 -0.81
N MET A 52 9.21 8.19 -1.32
CA MET A 52 9.39 8.48 -2.75
C MET A 52 9.10 7.25 -3.64
N PHE A 53 9.53 6.06 -3.19
CA PHE A 53 9.29 4.82 -3.93
C PHE A 53 7.93 4.18 -3.66
N SER A 54 7.07 4.76 -2.82
CA SER A 54 5.76 4.18 -2.53
C SER A 54 4.64 4.70 -3.42
N HIS A 55 4.78 5.83 -4.10
CA HIS A 55 3.76 6.38 -4.98
C HIS A 55 4.36 7.20 -6.13
N GLY A 56 3.51 7.66 -7.06
CA GLY A 56 3.94 8.48 -8.19
C GLY A 56 4.81 7.75 -9.22
N ILE A 57 5.66 8.51 -9.91
CA ILE A 57 6.41 8.00 -11.08
C ILE A 57 7.51 7.01 -10.71
N LEU A 58 8.16 7.20 -9.55
CA LEU A 58 9.22 6.31 -9.07
C LEU A 58 8.65 4.94 -8.68
N PHE A 59 7.49 4.92 -8.02
CA PHE A 59 6.75 3.69 -7.76
C PHE A 59 6.31 3.01 -9.07
N ALA A 60 5.78 3.77 -10.03
CA ALA A 60 5.38 3.20 -11.33
C ALA A 60 6.57 2.56 -12.06
N LEU A 61 7.74 3.23 -12.06
CA LEU A 61 8.98 2.69 -12.60
C LEU A 61 9.41 1.42 -11.86
N LEU A 62 9.35 1.42 -10.53
CA LEU A 62 9.67 0.26 -9.70
C LEU A 62 8.78 -0.94 -10.03
N ILE A 63 7.46 -0.74 -10.12
CA ILE A 63 6.50 -1.77 -10.49
C ILE A 63 6.74 -2.28 -11.91
N PHE A 64 7.07 -1.38 -12.84
CA PHE A 64 7.40 -1.75 -14.22
C PHE A 64 8.65 -2.65 -14.29
N ILE A 65 9.74 -2.25 -13.62
CA ILE A 65 10.96 -3.06 -13.53
C ILE A 65 10.66 -4.41 -12.86
N PHE A 66 9.91 -4.39 -11.77
CA PHE A 66 9.55 -5.59 -11.03
C PHE A 66 8.75 -6.58 -11.88
N MET A 67 7.76 -6.09 -12.62
CA MET A 67 6.98 -6.88 -13.58
C MET A 67 7.87 -7.47 -14.68
N PHE A 68 8.78 -6.68 -15.25
CA PHE A 68 9.69 -7.14 -16.31
C PHE A 68 10.60 -8.27 -15.82
N VAL A 69 11.16 -8.13 -14.61
CA VAL A 69 11.98 -9.18 -13.97
C VAL A 69 11.18 -10.45 -13.75
N LEU A 70 9.97 -10.35 -13.18
CA LEU A 70 9.10 -11.52 -12.99
C LEU A 70 8.75 -12.21 -14.31
N TRP A 71 8.52 -11.43 -15.36
CA TRP A 71 8.24 -11.97 -16.69
C TRP A 71 9.43 -12.78 -17.24
N GLY A 72 10.65 -12.27 -17.11
CA GLY A 72 11.89 -12.96 -17.50
C GLY A 72 12.14 -14.25 -16.71
N LEU A 73 11.70 -14.30 -15.45
CA LEU A 73 11.81 -15.45 -14.55
C LEU A 73 10.66 -16.46 -14.69
N LYS A 74 9.83 -16.38 -15.75
CA LYS A 74 8.66 -17.24 -15.99
C LYS A 74 7.51 -17.08 -14.97
N PHE A 75 7.46 -15.98 -14.22
CA PHE A 75 6.33 -15.58 -13.36
C PHE A 75 5.38 -14.61 -14.08
N LYS A 76 4.96 -14.94 -15.30
CA LYS A 76 4.14 -14.04 -16.16
C LYS A 76 2.74 -13.78 -15.57
N ILE A 77 2.11 -14.81 -15.00
CA ILE A 77 0.77 -14.70 -14.38
C ILE A 77 0.83 -13.80 -13.13
N PRO A 78 1.75 -14.00 -12.17
CA PRO A 78 1.98 -13.05 -11.08
C PRO A 78 2.31 -11.63 -11.56
N ALA A 79 3.15 -11.49 -12.60
CA ALA A 79 3.52 -10.18 -13.14
C ALA A 79 2.30 -9.41 -13.68
N ALA A 80 1.45 -10.06 -14.49
CA ALA A 80 0.22 -9.47 -14.98
C ALA A 80 -0.76 -9.13 -13.85
N TRP A 81 -0.83 -9.97 -12.83
CA TRP A 81 -1.68 -9.72 -11.67
C TRP A 81 -1.22 -8.50 -10.86
N ILE A 82 0.09 -8.35 -10.60
CA ILE A 82 0.66 -7.17 -9.94
C ILE A 82 0.29 -5.91 -10.73
N LEU A 83 0.49 -5.93 -12.06
CA LEU A 83 0.17 -4.79 -12.90
C LEU A 83 -1.30 -4.40 -12.80
N LEU A 84 -2.21 -5.37 -12.99
CA LEU A 84 -3.66 -5.12 -12.93
C LEU A 84 -4.09 -4.66 -11.54
N THR A 85 -3.58 -5.30 -10.48
CA THR A 85 -3.90 -4.94 -9.09
C THR A 85 -3.44 -3.52 -8.76
N THR A 86 -2.28 -3.12 -9.28
CA THR A 86 -1.73 -1.78 -9.07
C THR A 86 -2.49 -0.73 -9.87
N LEU A 87 -2.79 -0.99 -11.14
CA LEU A 87 -3.54 -0.06 -12.01
C LEU A 87 -4.98 0.17 -11.53
N LEU A 88 -5.70 -0.91 -11.20
CA LEU A 88 -7.06 -0.80 -10.66
C LEU A 88 -7.04 -0.23 -9.23
N GLY A 89 -6.01 -0.55 -8.44
CA GLY A 89 -5.80 0.06 -7.13
C GLY A 89 -5.60 1.57 -7.22
N TRP A 90 -4.86 2.04 -8.24
CA TRP A 90 -4.72 3.47 -8.53
C TRP A 90 -6.06 4.13 -8.83
N LEU A 91 -6.91 3.50 -9.63
CA LEU A 91 -8.24 4.03 -9.90
C LEU A 91 -9.07 4.12 -8.61
N ILE A 92 -9.04 3.08 -7.78
CA ILE A 92 -9.85 3.02 -6.55
C ILE A 92 -9.42 4.06 -5.52
N VAL A 93 -8.12 4.19 -5.25
CA VAL A 93 -7.64 5.16 -4.25
C VAL A 93 -7.96 6.60 -4.69
N ASN A 94 -7.84 6.90 -5.99
CA ASN A 94 -8.22 8.20 -6.53
C ASN A 94 -9.73 8.47 -6.44
N VAL A 95 -10.58 7.48 -6.75
CA VAL A 95 -12.03 7.61 -6.57
C VAL A 95 -12.38 7.93 -5.13
N PHE A 96 -11.77 7.22 -4.17
CA PHE A 96 -12.00 7.51 -2.75
C PHE A 96 -11.49 8.89 -2.34
N SER A 97 -10.34 9.34 -2.84
CA SER A 97 -9.85 10.70 -2.57
C SER A 97 -10.70 11.81 -3.17
N LEU A 98 -11.40 11.56 -4.29
CA LEU A 98 -12.36 12.50 -4.84
C LEU A 98 -13.64 12.60 -4.00
N ILE A 99 -14.10 11.47 -3.44
CA ILE A 99 -15.30 11.41 -2.61
C ILE A 99 -15.03 12.01 -1.21
N PHE A 100 -13.86 11.74 -0.65
CA PHE A 100 -13.51 12.05 0.73
C PHE A 100 -12.55 13.25 0.82
N ASN A 101 -13.13 14.45 0.85
CA ASN A 101 -12.38 15.71 1.05
C ASN A 101 -12.05 15.92 2.53
N HIS A 102 -10.99 15.27 3.01
CA HIS A 102 -10.54 15.38 4.39
C HIS A 102 -9.77 16.69 4.63
N GLN A 103 -10.07 17.35 5.75
CA GLN A 103 -9.44 18.60 6.14
C GLN A 103 -9.15 18.58 7.63
N VAL A 104 -7.94 19.01 7.98
CA VAL A 104 -7.51 19.18 9.38
C VAL A 104 -6.95 20.59 9.51
N ALA A 105 -7.40 21.32 10.53
CA ALA A 105 -7.01 22.71 10.79
C ALA A 105 -7.12 23.66 9.58
N GLY A 106 -8.10 23.41 8.70
CA GLY A 106 -8.34 24.23 7.49
C GLY A 106 -7.43 23.92 6.30
N GLN A 107 -6.49 22.98 6.44
CA GLN A 107 -5.67 22.48 5.34
C GLN A 107 -6.28 21.20 4.76
N LYS A 108 -6.26 21.08 3.43
CA LYS A 108 -6.65 19.83 2.76
C LYS A 108 -5.55 18.79 2.96
N THR A 109 -5.97 17.59 3.35
CA THR A 109 -5.08 16.45 3.55
C THR A 109 -5.55 15.30 2.67
N GLU A 110 -4.61 14.54 2.11
CA GLU A 110 -4.93 13.39 1.28
C GLU A 110 -5.54 12.25 2.10
N TYR A 111 -6.73 11.81 1.69
CA TYR A 111 -7.43 10.71 2.32
C TYR A 111 -8.08 9.82 1.25
N PRO A 112 -8.00 8.48 1.35
CA PRO A 112 -7.05 7.71 2.14
C PRO A 112 -5.60 7.97 1.66
N ALA A 113 -4.58 7.75 2.50
CA ALA A 113 -3.20 8.03 2.09
C ALA A 113 -2.71 7.10 0.96
N HIS A 114 -2.40 7.67 -0.21
CA HIS A 114 -1.92 6.94 -1.39
C HIS A 114 -0.61 6.23 -1.10
N THR A 115 0.28 6.91 -0.39
CA THR A 115 1.61 6.45 0.07
C THR A 115 1.52 5.09 0.75
N ILE A 116 0.64 4.95 1.75
CA ILE A 116 0.48 3.71 2.51
C ILE A 116 -0.25 2.66 1.70
N PHE A 117 -1.24 3.08 0.92
CA PHE A 117 -2.00 2.17 0.09
C PHE A 117 -1.06 1.39 -0.86
N PHE A 118 -0.28 2.12 -1.66
CA PHE A 118 0.64 1.51 -2.63
C PHE A 118 1.86 0.86 -2.00
N ALA A 119 2.41 1.41 -0.90
CA ALA A 119 3.45 0.73 -0.13
C ALA A 119 2.98 -0.65 0.32
N THR A 120 1.78 -0.74 0.88
CA THR A 120 1.21 -2.01 1.34
C THR A 120 1.10 -3.01 0.20
N LEU A 121 0.67 -2.58 -0.99
CA LEU A 121 0.65 -3.43 -2.19
C LEU A 121 2.06 -3.94 -2.54
N LEU A 122 3.03 -3.05 -2.66
CA LEU A 122 4.42 -3.40 -3.02
C LEU A 122 5.03 -4.39 -2.03
N TYR A 123 4.99 -4.07 -0.74
CA TYR A 123 5.56 -4.94 0.30
C TYR A 123 4.82 -6.28 0.38
N PHE A 124 3.51 -6.31 0.11
CA PHE A 124 2.77 -7.56 -0.03
C PHE A 124 3.28 -8.39 -1.22
N PHE A 125 3.47 -7.79 -2.39
CA PHE A 125 3.99 -8.49 -3.56
C PHE A 125 5.38 -9.05 -3.32
N LEU A 126 6.28 -8.26 -2.72
CA LEU A 126 7.61 -8.73 -2.34
C LEU A 126 7.53 -9.91 -1.36
N ALA A 127 6.68 -9.82 -0.34
CA ALA A 127 6.54 -10.86 0.68
C ALA A 127 5.96 -12.16 0.11
N LYS A 128 5.04 -12.08 -0.85
CA LYS A 128 4.35 -13.25 -1.42
C LYS A 128 5.03 -13.87 -2.63
N ILE A 129 5.79 -13.09 -3.39
CA ILE A 129 6.38 -13.56 -4.65
C ILE A 129 7.90 -13.64 -4.53
N VAL A 130 8.57 -12.64 -3.97
CA VAL A 130 10.04 -12.60 -3.96
C VAL A 130 10.63 -13.43 -2.82
N ILE A 131 10.15 -13.22 -1.59
CA ILE A 131 10.71 -13.89 -0.41
C ILE A 131 10.67 -15.42 -0.51
N PRO A 132 9.57 -16.06 -0.96
CA PRO A 132 9.53 -17.52 -1.05
C PRO A 132 10.55 -18.12 -2.02
N GLU A 133 10.99 -17.36 -3.03
CA GLU A 133 11.96 -17.81 -4.04
C GLU A 133 13.41 -17.79 -3.53
N LEU A 134 13.68 -17.19 -2.36
CA LEU A 134 15.00 -17.20 -1.76
C LEU A 134 15.36 -18.62 -1.30
N LYS A 135 16.54 -19.12 -1.68
CA LYS A 135 16.96 -20.52 -1.47
C LYS A 135 17.13 -20.91 0.00
N THR A 136 17.63 -20.01 0.83
CA THR A 136 17.96 -20.31 2.24
C THR A 136 16.96 -19.68 3.19
N ILE A 137 16.66 -20.38 4.30
CA ILE A 137 15.80 -19.86 5.37
C ILE A 137 16.31 -18.54 5.95
N PHE A 138 17.62 -18.37 6.09
CA PHE A 138 18.23 -17.15 6.60
C PHE A 138 17.85 -15.92 5.76
N TYR A 139 18.07 -15.99 4.43
CA TYR A 139 17.67 -14.89 3.53
C TYR A 139 16.17 -14.64 3.52
N ARG A 140 15.32 -15.67 3.73
CA ARG A 140 13.88 -15.48 3.86
C ARG A 140 13.52 -14.65 5.10
N ILE A 141 14.11 -14.99 6.25
CA ILE A 141 13.88 -14.27 7.51
C ILE A 141 14.38 -12.83 7.39
N VAL A 142 15.62 -12.64 6.93
CA VAL A 142 16.19 -11.29 6.73
C VAL A 142 15.32 -10.48 5.78
N GLY A 143 14.87 -11.07 4.66
CA GLY A 143 13.99 -10.39 3.72
C GLY A 143 12.63 -10.01 4.31
N GLN A 144 12.03 -10.86 5.16
CA GLN A 144 10.79 -10.51 5.88
C GLN A 144 11.00 -9.33 6.83
N VAL A 145 12.11 -9.32 7.58
CA VAL A 145 12.45 -8.20 8.47
C VAL A 145 12.64 -6.92 7.68
N VAL A 146 13.37 -6.97 6.55
CA VAL A 146 13.58 -5.80 5.68
C VAL A 146 12.27 -5.27 5.11
N ILE A 147 11.35 -6.15 4.69
CA ILE A 147 10.03 -5.75 4.18
C ILE A 147 9.21 -5.06 5.27
N VAL A 148 9.16 -5.61 6.48
CA VAL A 148 8.41 -5.01 7.60
C VAL A 148 9.03 -3.68 8.00
N ALA A 149 10.36 -3.62 8.12
CA ALA A 149 11.07 -2.38 8.43
C ALA A 149 10.84 -1.32 7.36
N GLY A 150 10.90 -1.69 6.08
CA GLY A 150 10.62 -0.78 4.97
C GLY A 150 9.19 -0.24 5.00
N TRP A 151 8.21 -1.10 5.26
CA TRP A 151 6.81 -0.68 5.40
C TRP A 151 6.62 0.29 6.58
N LEU A 152 7.24 0.00 7.74
CA LEU A 152 7.21 0.88 8.91
C LEU A 152 7.86 2.23 8.61
N LEU A 153 9.00 2.25 7.90
CA LEU A 153 9.66 3.49 7.49
C LEU A 153 8.81 4.29 6.50
N THR A 154 8.11 3.64 5.56
CA THR A 154 7.12 4.34 4.72
C THR A 154 5.96 4.87 5.54
N PHE A 155 5.48 4.10 6.53
CA PHE A 155 4.40 4.52 7.42
C PHE A 155 4.76 5.77 8.22
N THR A 156 5.91 5.71 8.92
CA THR A 156 6.47 6.85 9.63
C THR A 156 6.73 8.02 8.70
N GLY A 157 7.34 7.80 7.54
CA GLY A 157 7.59 8.87 6.57
C GLY A 157 6.33 9.55 6.08
N THR A 158 5.23 8.80 5.91
CA THR A 158 3.95 9.36 5.46
C THR A 158 3.35 10.30 6.49
N ILE A 159 3.32 9.89 7.77
CA ILE A 159 2.77 10.73 8.84
C ILE A 159 3.66 11.95 9.15
N LEU A 160 4.96 11.90 8.81
CA LEU A 160 5.83 13.07 8.95
C LEU A 160 5.60 14.14 7.88
N LEU A 161 4.86 13.83 6.81
CA LEU A 161 4.53 14.79 5.76
C LEU A 161 3.22 15.53 6.09
N ASN A 162 3.24 16.86 5.97
CA ASN A 162 2.10 17.72 6.29
C ASN A 162 0.83 17.46 5.45
N ASN A 163 0.95 16.76 4.32
CA ASN A 163 -0.18 16.47 3.42
C ASN A 163 -0.99 15.25 3.85
N TYR A 164 -0.52 14.48 4.83
CA TYR A 164 -1.18 13.29 5.34
C TYR A 164 -1.48 13.43 6.84
N THR A 165 -2.39 12.60 7.32
CA THR A 165 -2.72 12.43 8.73
C THR A 165 -2.58 10.97 9.11
N LEU A 166 -2.48 10.68 10.40
CA LEU A 166 -2.46 9.32 10.93
C LEU A 166 -3.77 8.60 10.57
N SER A 167 -4.91 9.29 10.67
CA SER A 167 -6.19 8.74 10.20
C SER A 167 -6.16 8.43 8.70
N GLY A 168 -5.62 9.31 7.86
CA GLY A 168 -5.42 9.08 6.44
C GLY A 168 -4.52 7.87 6.15
N ALA A 169 -3.42 7.72 6.90
CA ALA A 169 -2.48 6.60 6.80
C ALA A 169 -3.14 5.26 7.15
N ILE A 170 -3.88 5.20 8.25
CA ILE A 170 -4.63 4.01 8.67
C ILE A 170 -5.71 3.66 7.64
N ALA A 171 -6.44 4.65 7.14
CA ALA A 171 -7.45 4.44 6.11
C ALA A 171 -6.84 3.89 4.82
N GLY A 172 -5.69 4.43 4.39
CA GLY A 172 -4.96 3.93 3.22
C GLY A 172 -4.52 2.48 3.39
N TRP A 173 -4.05 2.12 4.60
CA TRP A 173 -3.70 0.75 4.93
C TRP A 173 -4.91 -0.20 4.89
N LEU A 174 -6.01 0.16 5.55
CA LEU A 174 -7.24 -0.66 5.57
C LEU A 174 -7.81 -0.85 4.17
N LEU A 175 -7.82 0.20 3.35
CA LEU A 175 -8.23 0.13 1.95
C LEU A 175 -7.32 -0.81 1.15
N ALA A 176 -6.01 -0.75 1.36
CA ALA A 176 -5.07 -1.66 0.69
C ALA A 176 -5.30 -3.11 1.09
N LEU A 177 -5.56 -3.40 2.36
CA LEU A 177 -5.89 -4.75 2.83
C LEU A 177 -7.17 -5.28 2.18
N ALA A 178 -8.22 -4.46 2.13
CA ALA A 178 -9.47 -4.80 1.46
C ALA A 178 -9.25 -5.06 -0.04
N TRP A 179 -8.49 -4.19 -0.70
CA TRP A 179 -8.18 -4.29 -2.11
C TRP A 179 -7.34 -5.53 -2.45
N LEU A 180 -6.25 -5.78 -1.70
CA LEU A 180 -5.39 -6.96 -1.88
C LEU A 180 -6.18 -8.25 -1.68
N GLN A 181 -7.07 -8.29 -0.68
CA GLN A 181 -7.88 -9.47 -0.43
C GLN A 181 -8.89 -9.74 -1.55
N LEU A 182 -9.46 -8.69 -2.15
CA LEU A 182 -10.31 -8.82 -3.33
C LEU A 182 -9.48 -9.27 -4.55
N ALA A 183 -8.35 -8.62 -4.80
CA ALA A 183 -7.44 -8.94 -5.91
C ALA A 183 -6.92 -10.37 -5.83
N ALA A 184 -6.60 -10.88 -4.64
CA ALA A 184 -6.17 -12.26 -4.43
C ALA A 184 -7.28 -13.28 -4.74
N GLN A 185 -8.54 -12.96 -4.44
CA GLN A 185 -9.66 -13.82 -4.83
C GLN A 185 -9.83 -13.87 -6.35
N PHE A 186 -9.65 -12.73 -7.03
CA PHE A 186 -9.64 -12.70 -8.49
C PHE A 186 -8.47 -13.51 -9.05
N TYR A 187 -7.27 -13.39 -8.48
CA TYR A 187 -6.08 -14.17 -8.87
C TYR A 187 -6.35 -15.67 -8.82
N GLY A 188 -6.82 -16.19 -7.68
CA GLY A 188 -7.07 -17.63 -7.53
C GLY A 188 -8.08 -18.19 -8.53
N LYS A 189 -9.05 -17.36 -8.96
CA LYS A 189 -10.05 -17.74 -9.96
C LYS A 189 -9.55 -17.59 -11.40
N SER A 190 -8.71 -16.59 -11.68
CA SER A 190 -8.26 -16.27 -13.04
C SER A 190 -6.98 -17.01 -13.43
N ALA A 191 -6.08 -17.32 -12.49
CA ALA A 191 -4.79 -17.95 -12.77
C ALA A 191 -4.90 -19.29 -13.54
N PRO A 192 -5.79 -20.24 -13.19
CA PRO A 192 -5.93 -21.49 -13.96
C PRO A 192 -6.51 -21.31 -15.37
N ARG A 193 -7.22 -20.21 -15.61
CA ARG A 193 -7.71 -19.84 -16.95
C ARG A 193 -6.60 -19.16 -17.75
N ALA A 194 -5.88 -18.22 -17.11
CA ALA A 194 -4.75 -17.52 -17.70
C ALA A 194 -3.66 -18.49 -18.17
N TYR A 195 -3.34 -19.53 -17.39
CA TYR A 195 -2.36 -20.55 -17.79
C TYR A 195 -2.68 -21.25 -19.12
N ARG A 196 -3.98 -21.33 -19.49
CA ARG A 196 -4.44 -21.93 -20.75
C ARG A 196 -4.44 -20.95 -21.93
N MET A 197 -4.11 -19.67 -21.72
CA MET A 197 -4.08 -18.64 -22.76
C MET A 197 -2.68 -18.54 -23.39
N ASN A 198 -2.65 -18.35 -24.72
CA ASN A 198 -1.40 -18.07 -25.44
C ASN A 198 -0.77 -16.77 -24.89
N GLY A 199 0.50 -16.85 -24.49
CA GLY A 199 1.24 -15.76 -23.85
C GLY A 199 1.60 -16.04 -22.38
N PHE A 200 0.71 -16.73 -21.65
CA PHE A 200 0.90 -17.14 -20.26
C PHE A 200 1.26 -18.63 -20.11
N SER A 201 1.30 -19.37 -21.22
CA SER A 201 1.80 -20.74 -21.24
C SER A 201 3.22 -20.81 -20.67
N ASN A 202 3.50 -21.89 -19.92
CA ASN A 202 4.74 -22.13 -19.16
C ASN A 202 5.03 -21.16 -18.01
N SER A 203 4.03 -20.40 -17.54
CA SER A 203 4.15 -19.56 -16.35
C SER A 203 3.89 -20.35 -15.07
N TRP A 204 4.69 -20.12 -14.04
CA TRP A 204 4.35 -20.52 -12.67
C TRP A 204 3.24 -19.59 -12.12
N PHE A 205 2.32 -20.11 -11.31
CA PHE A 205 1.21 -19.36 -10.71
C PHE A 205 0.82 -19.86 -9.32
#